data_AF-A0A5S9R5S2-F1
#
_entry.id   AF-A0A5S9R5S2-F1
#
_cell.length_a   1.000
_cell.length_b   1.000
_cell.length_c   1.000
_cell.angle_alpha   90.00
_cell.angle_beta   90.00
_cell.angle_gamma   90.00
#
_symmetry.space_group_name_H-M   'P 1'
#
loop_
_entity.id
_entity.type
_entity.pdbx_description
1 polymer ?
#
loop_
_entity_poly.entity_id
_entity_poly.type
_entity_poly.pdbx_seq_one_letter_code
_entity_poly.pdbx_strand_id
1 'polypeptide(L)' 'MSKRAKKPTSVQLRILRNRAAGLPADYGRPFTRSHAAGWGSSEFSCRRAGWLDRESNLTPEGRTILETHGGAV' A
#
# COMPACT_ATOMS: atom_id res chain seq x y z
N MET A 1 -1.89 -16.15 18.81
CA MET A 1 -2.22 -14.70 18.78
C MET A 1 -2.77 -14.34 17.40
N SER A 2 -4.10 -14.37 17.22
CA SER A 2 -4.74 -13.87 16.00
C SER A 2 -4.61 -12.36 15.91
N LYS A 3 -3.63 -11.87 15.14
CA LYS A 3 -3.58 -10.45 14.78
C LYS A 3 -4.79 -10.18 13.89
N ARG A 4 -5.85 -9.57 14.44
CA ARG A 4 -6.92 -8.97 13.63
C ARG A 4 -6.25 -8.14 12.54
N ALA A 5 -6.47 -8.49 11.27
CA ALA A 5 -5.94 -7.73 10.15
C ALA A 5 -6.40 -6.28 10.32
N LYS A 6 -5.44 -5.38 10.60
CA LYS A 6 -5.74 -3.96 10.81
C LYS A 6 -6.22 -3.40 9.47
N LYS A 7 -7.37 -2.72 9.45
CA LYS A 7 -7.88 -2.08 8.22
C LYS A 7 -6.77 -1.24 7.58
N PRO A 8 -6.58 -1.31 6.26
CA PRO A 8 -5.57 -0.51 5.57
C PRO A 8 -5.82 0.98 5.78
N THR A 9 -4.75 1.76 5.92
CA THR A 9 -4.87 3.23 5.96
C THR A 9 -5.10 3.78 4.54
N SER A 10 -5.58 5.03 4.46
CA SER A 10 -5.77 5.71 3.16
C SER A 10 -4.48 5.81 2.35
N VAL A 11 -3.33 6.00 3.00
CA VAL A 11 -2.01 6.03 2.35
C VAL A 11 -1.63 4.67 1.80
N GLN A 12 -1.87 3.59 2.56
CA GLN A 12 -1.62 2.22 2.09
C GLN A 12 -2.49 1.87 0.89
N LEU A 13 -3.79 2.20 0.92
CA LEU A 13 -4.67 2.02 -0.22
C LEU A 13 -4.20 2.80 -1.44
N ARG A 14 -3.71 4.04 -1.26
CA ARG A 14 -3.16 4.83 -2.35
C ARG A 14 -1.91 4.18 -2.96
N ILE A 15 -1.01 3.64 -2.13
CA ILE A 15 0.16 2.90 -2.61
C ILE A 15 -0.29 1.66 -3.42
N LEU A 16 -1.23 0.87 -2.90
CA LEU A 16 -1.73 -0.31 -3.59
C LEU A 16 -2.40 0.04 -4.94
N ARG A 17 -3.21 1.10 -5.00
CA ARG A 17 -3.79 1.60 -6.26
C ARG A 17 -2.72 2.02 -7.26
N ASN A 18 -1.69 2.73 -6.81
CA ASN A 18 -0.60 3.14 -7.69
C ASN A 18 0.11 1.92 -8.29
N ARG A 19 0.35 0.88 -7.50
CA ARG A 19 0.94 -0.38 -8.00
C ARG A 19 0.01 -1.16 -8.92
N ALA A 20 -1.30 -1.18 -8.62
CA ALA A 20 -2.29 -1.79 -9.49
C ALA A 20 -2.29 -1.14 -10.89
N ALA A 21 -2.08 0.18 -10.94
CA ALA A 21 -1.98 0.95 -12.17
C ALA A 21 -0.58 0.89 -12.85
N GLY A 22 0.36 0.10 -12.32
CA GLY A 22 1.73 0.01 -12.85
C GLY A 22 2.58 1.27 -12.63
N LEU A 23 2.20 2.12 -11.66
CA LEU A 23 2.89 3.39 -11.41
C LEU A 23 4.16 3.20 -10.54
N PRO A 24 5.20 4.02 -10.76
CA PRO A 24 6.48 3.92 -10.06
C PRO A 24 6.38 4.03 -8.54
N ALA A 25 7.42 3.51 -7.87
CA ALA A 25 7.53 3.44 -6.41
C ALA A 25 7.08 4.73 -5.69
N ASP A 26 7.61 5.83 -6.19
CA ASP A 26 7.49 7.18 -5.63
C ASP A 26 6.34 8.00 -6.20
N TYR A 27 5.49 7.41 -7.07
CA TYR A 27 4.39 8.15 -7.67
C TYR A 27 3.42 8.67 -6.61
N GLY A 28 3.21 10.00 -6.59
CA GLY A 28 2.37 10.67 -5.60
C GLY A 28 2.98 10.75 -4.19
N ARG A 29 4.26 10.40 -4.02
CA ARG A 29 4.97 10.60 -2.75
C ARG A 29 5.03 12.11 -2.44
N PRO A 30 4.55 12.54 -1.27
CA PRO A 30 4.56 13.96 -0.90
C PRO A 30 5.98 14.52 -0.86
N PHE A 31 6.16 15.75 -1.36
CA PHE A 31 7.47 16.40 -1.43
C PHE A 31 7.96 16.88 -0.04
N THR A 32 7.05 17.08 0.92
CA THR A 32 7.42 17.51 2.27
C THR A 32 7.92 16.34 3.10
N ARG A 33 9.04 16.56 3.83
CA ARG A 33 9.77 15.52 4.58
C ARG A 33 8.89 14.70 5.52
N SER A 34 7.97 15.36 6.24
CA SER A 34 7.07 14.74 7.22
C SER A 34 6.08 13.77 6.56
N HIS A 35 5.52 14.15 5.42
CA HIS A 35 4.58 13.32 4.67
C HIS A 35 5.29 12.24 3.84
N ALA A 36 6.54 12.50 3.40
CA ALA A 36 7.39 11.53 2.72
C ALA A 36 7.82 10.37 3.63
N ALA A 37 8.00 10.61 4.93
CA ALA A 37 8.29 9.57 5.92
C ALA A 37 7.09 8.62 6.13
N GLY A 38 5.87 9.18 6.19
CA GLY A 38 4.64 8.39 6.30
C GLY A 38 4.39 7.47 5.09
N TRP A 39 4.82 7.88 3.89
CA TRP A 39 4.75 7.06 2.67
C TRP A 39 5.64 5.81 2.78
N GLY A 40 6.92 5.98 3.10
CA GLY A 40 7.88 4.88 3.21
C GLY A 40 7.50 3.88 4.30
N SER A 41 7.05 4.36 5.47
CA SER A 41 6.55 3.48 6.54
C SER A 41 5.30 2.70 6.13
N SER A 42 4.41 3.32 5.33
CA SER A 42 3.21 2.67 4.83
C SER A 42 3.54 1.58 3.80
N GLU A 43 4.45 1.86 2.87
CA GLU A 43 4.93 0.87 1.88
C GLU A 43 5.62 -0.32 2.54
N PHE A 44 6.50 -0.05 3.51
CA PHE A 44 7.12 -1.12 4.31
C PHE A 44 6.06 -1.97 5.03
N SER A 45 5.02 -1.34 5.57
CA SER A 45 3.93 -2.05 6.22
C SER A 45 3.11 -2.89 5.24
N CYS A 46 2.88 -2.41 4.00
CA CYS A 46 2.24 -3.20 2.94
C CYS A 46 3.07 -4.44 2.58
N ARG A 47 4.39 -4.31 2.46
CA ARG A 47 5.31 -5.44 2.23
C ARG A 47 5.28 -6.45 3.38
N ARG A 48 5.34 -5.96 4.62
CA ARG A 48 5.27 -6.82 5.81
C ARG A 48 3.93 -7.55 5.94
N ALA A 49 2.86 -6.95 5.43
CA ALA A 49 1.52 -7.55 5.38
C ALA A 49 1.33 -8.51 4.19
N GLY A 50 2.31 -8.63 3.30
CA GLY A 50 2.24 -9.49 2.11
C GLY A 50 1.41 -8.91 0.98
N TRP A 51 1.03 -7.62 1.03
CA TRP A 51 0.25 -6.94 -0.02
C TRP A 51 1.12 -6.44 -1.16
N LEU A 52 2.41 -6.28 -0.90
CA LEU A 52 3.44 -5.96 -1.87
C LEU A 52 4.60 -6.95 -1.72
N ASP A 53 5.28 -7.24 -2.82
CA ASP A 53 6.50 -8.06 -2.80
C ASP A 53 7.76 -7.24 -2.42
N ARG A 54 8.95 -7.84 -2.53
CA ARG A 54 10.21 -7.17 -2.20
C ARG A 54 10.53 -6.00 -3.14
N GLU A 55 10.07 -6.09 -4.38
CA GLU A 55 10.24 -5.09 -5.44
C GLU A 55 9.11 -4.04 -5.44
N SER A 56 8.24 -4.08 -4.43
CA SER A 56 7.06 -3.24 -4.31
C SER A 56 6.00 -3.48 -5.39
N ASN A 57 5.98 -4.63 -6.07
CA ASN A 57 4.89 -5.01 -6.97
C ASN A 57 3.68 -5.49 -6.17
N LEU A 58 2.49 -5.33 -6.77
CA LEU A 58 1.23 -5.74 -6.15
C LEU A 58 1.06 -7.26 -6.18
N THR A 59 0.87 -7.88 -5.01
CA THR A 59 0.61 -9.32 -4.88
C THR A 59 -0.88 -9.64 -5.04
N PRO A 60 -1.26 -10.92 -5.23
CA PRO A 60 -2.67 -11.33 -5.19
C PRO A 60 -3.38 -10.91 -3.89
N GLU A 61 -2.73 -11.04 -2.73
CA GLU A 61 -3.28 -10.61 -1.44
C GLU A 61 -3.51 -9.10 -1.40
N GLY A 62 -2.59 -8.33 -1.97
CA GLY A 62 -2.73 -6.88 -2.09
C GLY A 62 -3.91 -6.46 -2.96
N ARG A 63 -4.21 -7.21 -4.03
CA ARG A 63 -5.40 -7.01 -4.87
C ARG A 63 -6.67 -7.28 -4.08
N THR A 64 -6.77 -8.40 -3.36
CA THR A 64 -7.92 -8.70 -2.51
C THR A 64 -8.18 -7.62 -1.48
N ILE A 65 -7.12 -7.09 -0.87
CA ILE A 65 -7.22 -5.98 0.08
C ILE A 65 -7.72 -4.71 -0.59
N LEU A 66 -7.25 -4.42 -1.81
CA LEU A 66 -7.69 -3.28 -2.58
C LEU A 66 -9.17 -3.41 -3.01
N GLU A 67 -9.64 -4.59 -3.38
CA GLU A 67 -11.05 -4.84 -3.69
C GLU A 67 -11.93 -4.73 -2.43
N THR A 68 -11.45 -5.26 -1.30
CA THR A 68 -12.21 -5.29 -0.03
C THR A 68 -12.31 -3.90 0.61
N HIS A 69 -11.28 -3.06 0.48
CA HIS A 69 -11.17 -1.79 1.21
C HIS A 69 -10.97 -0.56 0.33
N GLY A 70 -10.62 -0.73 -0.94
CA GLY A 70 -10.43 0.36 -1.89
C GLY A 70 -11.72 0.91 -2.47
N GLY A 71 -12.86 0.23 -2.30
CA GLY A 71 -14.11 0.63 -2.95
C GLY A 71 -14.05 0.42 -4.47
N ALA A 72 -15.20 0.13 -5.07
CA ALA A 72 -15.32 -0.05 -6.52
C ALA A 72 -14.71 1.16 -7.24
N VAL A 73 -13.77 0.87 -8.15
CA VAL A 73 -13.25 1.86 -9.09
C VAL A 73 -14.32 2.14 -10.14
#